data_AF-A0A2Z5FTH8-F1
#
_entry.id   AF-A0A2Z5FTH8-F1
#
_cell.length_a   1.000
_cell.length_b   1.000
_cell.length_c   1.000
_cell.angle_alpha   90.00
_cell.angle_beta   90.00
_cell.angle_gamma   90.00
#
_symmetry.space_group_name_H-M   'P 1'
#
loop_
_entity.id
_entity.type
_entity.pdbx_description
1 polymer ?
#
loop_
_entity_poly.entity_id
_entity_poly.type
_entity_poly.pdbx_seq_one_letter_code
_entity_poly.pdbx_strand_id
1 'polypeptide(L)' 'MSRPAVSQHLRVLQRAHLVRHRAVGTRHIYELDPKGFAALRAYFDTFWGDALEALKVKVEETENEGRERNHTGH' A
#
# COMPACT_ATOMS: atom_id res chain seq x y z
N MET A 1 -14.53 17.68 -5.70
CA MET A 1 -13.06 17.70 -5.91
C MET A 1 -12.72 18.76 -6.95
N SER A 2 -11.79 19.68 -6.65
CA SER A 2 -11.48 20.81 -7.52
C SER A 2 -10.45 20.42 -8.60
N ARG A 3 -10.59 20.99 -9.81
CA ARG A 3 -9.64 20.80 -10.94
C ARG A 3 -8.17 21.10 -10.56
N PRO A 4 -7.86 22.12 -9.73
CA PRO A 4 -6.49 22.38 -9.26
C PRO A 4 -5.92 21.24 -8.40
N ALA A 5 -6.73 20.68 -7.49
CA ALA A 5 -6.29 19.58 -6.63
C ALA A 5 -5.93 18.35 -7.47
N VAL A 6 -6.75 17.99 -8.47
CA VAL A 6 -6.46 16.85 -9.34
C VAL A 6 -5.17 17.06 -10.15
N SER A 7 -4.94 18.25 -10.71
CA SER A 7 -3.68 18.56 -11.42
C SER A 7 -2.45 18.48 -10.53
N GLN A 8 -2.59 18.87 -9.26
CA GLN A 8 -1.51 18.76 -8.27
C GLN A 8 -1.17 17.29 -7.97
N HIS A 9 -2.17 16.45 -7.72
CA HIS A 9 -1.97 15.01 -7.49
C HIS A 9 -1.31 14.34 -8.70
N LEU A 10 -1.79 14.63 -9.93
CA LEU A 10 -1.20 14.09 -11.15
C LEU A 10 0.27 14.49 -11.34
N ARG A 11 0.64 15.73 -10.97
CA ARG A 11 2.04 16.16 -10.97
C ARG A 11 2.91 15.42 -9.95
N VAL A 12 2.38 15.14 -8.76
CA VAL A 12 3.09 14.33 -7.76
C VAL A 12 3.30 12.91 -8.27
N LEU A 13 2.24 12.28 -8.80
CA LEU A 13 2.31 10.93 -9.35
C LEU A 13 3.25 10.85 -10.56
N GLN A 14 3.27 11.86 -11.42
CA GLN A 14 4.17 11.90 -12.57
C GLN A 14 5.64 12.02 -12.14
N ARG A 15 5.94 12.86 -11.13
CA ARG A 15 7.30 12.97 -10.58
C ARG A 15 7.77 11.68 -9.90
N ALA A 16 6.84 10.89 -9.36
CA ALA A 16 7.12 9.58 -8.79
C ALA A 16 7.19 8.46 -9.85
N HIS A 17 7.13 8.79 -11.15
CA HIS A 17 7.06 7.82 -12.25
C HIS A 17 5.88 6.83 -12.17
N LEU A 18 4.80 7.18 -11.46
CA LEU A 18 3.61 6.34 -11.32
C LEU A 18 2.59 6.55 -12.45
N VAL A 19 2.63 7.72 -13.08
CA VAL A 19 1.81 8.04 -14.26
C VAL A 19 2.67 8.68 -15.34
N ARG A 20 2.32 8.40 -16.60
CA ARG A 20 2.86 9.03 -17.79
C ARG A 20 1.88 10.05 -18.32
N HIS A 21 2.42 11.13 -18.89
CA HIS A 21 1.65 12.20 -19.49
C HIS A 21 1.83 12.18 -21.01
N ARG A 22 0.73 12.35 -21.74
CA ARG A 22 0.73 12.48 -23.19
C ARG A 22 -0.21 13.61 -23.61
N ALA A 23 0.30 14.56 -24.39
CA ALA A 23 -0.53 15.56 -25.03
C ALA A 23 -1.14 14.98 -26.32
N VAL A 24 -2.46 15.09 -26.46
CA VAL A 24 -3.22 14.69 -27.65
C VAL A 24 -4.08 15.88 -28.08
N GLY A 25 -3.58 16.65 -29.04
CA GLY A 25 -4.19 17.92 -29.44
C GLY A 25 -4.28 18.88 -28.25
N THR A 26 -5.50 19.34 -27.93
CA THR A 26 -5.77 20.23 -26.79
C THR A 26 -5.98 19.50 -25.46
N ARG A 27 -5.82 18.18 -25.43
CA ARG A 27 -6.09 17.35 -24.25
C ARG A 27 -4.79 16.83 -23.64
N HIS A 28 -4.75 16.78 -22.32
CA HIS A 28 -3.70 16.12 -21.55
C HIS A 28 -4.23 14.78 -21.04
N ILE A 29 -3.66 13.68 -21.53
CA ILE A 29 -3.99 12.33 -21.12
C ILE A 29 -2.93 11.88 -20.11
N TYR A 30 -3.37 11.30 -18.99
CA TYR A 30 -2.51 10.69 -17.99
C TYR A 30 -2.82 9.20 -17.92
N GLU A 31 -1.81 8.36 -18.08
CA GLU A 31 -1.91 6.91 -18.04
C GLU A 31 -1.03 6.37 -16.92
N LEU A 32 -1.41 5.25 -16.28
CA LEU A 32 -0.55 4.60 -15.30
C LEU A 32 0.75 4.13 -15.99
N ASP A 33 1.87 4.25 -15.29
CA ASP A 33 3.13 3.63 -15.71
C ASP A 33 3.26 2.24 -15.06
N PRO A 34 3.10 1.13 -15.83
CA PRO A 34 3.21 -0.21 -15.28
C PRO A 34 4.56 -0.47 -14.59
N LYS A 35 5.64 0.19 -15.05
CA LYS A 35 6.97 0.01 -14.46
C LYS A 35 7.07 0.68 -13.09
N GLY A 36 6.60 1.93 -12.97
CA GLY A 36 6.58 2.62 -11.67
C GLY A 36 5.63 1.97 -10.67
N PHE A 37 4.49 1.48 -11.16
CA PHE A 37 3.52 0.79 -10.32
C PHE A 37 4.00 -0.58 -9.84
N ALA A 38 4.85 -1.28 -10.60
CA ALA A 38 5.43 -2.56 -10.17
C ALA A 38 6.30 -2.41 -8.91
N ALA A 39 7.12 -1.35 -8.85
CA ALA A 39 7.94 -1.06 -7.66
C ALA A 39 7.07 -0.72 -6.45
N LEU A 40 6.03 0.10 -6.64
CA LEU A 40 5.06 0.40 -5.58
C LEU A 40 4.33 -0.85 -5.09
N ARG A 41 3.97 -1.74 -6.02
CA ARG A 41 3.29 -3.00 -5.69
C ARG A 41 4.18 -3.91 -4.85
N ALA A 42 5.44 -4.10 -5.26
CA ALA A 42 6.41 -4.90 -4.51
C ALA A 42 6.60 -4.36 -3.08
N TYR A 43 6.72 -3.05 -2.93
CA TYR A 43 6.81 -2.40 -1.61
C TYR A 43 5.59 -2.73 -0.73
N PHE A 44 4.37 -2.61 -1.27
CA PHE A 44 3.16 -2.93 -0.52
C PHE A 44 3.06 -4.42 -0.16
N ASP A 45 3.46 -5.31 -1.06
CA ASP A 45 3.42 -6.74 -0.82
C ASP A 45 4.37 -7.11 0.35
N THR A 46 5.57 -6.52 0.43
CA THR A 46 6.48 -6.70 1.58
C THR A 46 5.91 -6.08 2.86
N PHE A 47 5.49 -4.82 2.81
CA PHE A 47 4.94 -4.12 3.97
C PHE A 47 3.76 -4.87 4.60
N TRP A 48 2.86 -5.39 3.77
CA TRP A 48 1.74 -6.19 4.29
C TRP A 48 2.13 -7.58 4.75
N GLY A 49 3.11 -8.22 4.11
CA GLY A 49 3.70 -9.46 4.61
C GLY A 49 4.19 -9.28 6.05
N ASP A 50 5.04 -8.29 6.28
CA ASP A 50 5.63 -8.00 7.59
C ASP A 50 4.56 -7.65 8.64
N ALA A 51 3.59 -6.80 8.27
CA ALA A 51 2.52 -6.39 9.18
C ALA A 51 1.60 -7.55 9.56
N LEU A 52 1.28 -8.45 8.62
CA LEU A 52 0.43 -9.61 8.88
C LEU A 52 1.17 -10.68 9.68
N GLU A 53 2.48 -10.85 9.46
CA GLU A 53 3.31 -11.73 10.28
C GLU A 53 3.40 -11.25 11.72
N ALA A 54 3.65 -9.95 11.94
CA ALA A 54 3.65 -9.36 13.27
C ALA A 54 2.29 -9.52 13.98
N LEU A 55 1.19 -9.35 13.24
CA LEU A 55 -0.16 -9.58 13.78
C LEU A 55 -0.36 -11.04 14.17
N LYS A 56 0.06 -11.99 13.31
CA LYS A 56 -0.04 -13.43 13.59
C LYS A 56 0.69 -13.80 14.88
N VAL A 57 1.94 -13.35 15.04
CA VAL A 57 2.73 -13.61 16.26
C VAL A 57 1.99 -13.09 17.49
N LYS A 58 1.43 -11.87 17.41
CA LYS A 58 0.69 -11.29 18.53
C LYS A 58 -0.56 -12.10 18.90
N VAL A 59 -1.28 -12.60 17.90
CA VAL A 59 -2.44 -13.48 18.13
C VAL A 59 -2.01 -14.79 18.79
N GLU A 60 -0.96 -15.44 18.27
CA GLU A 60 -0.46 -16.71 18.82
C GLU A 60 0.02 -16.56 20.28
N GLU A 61 0.70 -15.47 20.62
CA GLU A 61 1.06 -15.13 22.01
C GLU A 61 -0.18 -15.05 22.91
N THR A 62 -1.21 -14.32 22.49
CA THR A 62 -2.43 -14.16 23.28
C THR A 62 -3.20 -15.47 23.47
N GLU A 63 -3.18 -16.36 22.46
CA GLU A 63 -3.77 -17.69 22.58
C GLU A 63 -2.99 -18.57 23.57
N ASN A 64 -1.66 -18.53 23.52
CA ASN A 64 -0.82 -19.37 24.35
C ASN A 64 -0.91 -18.96 25.82
N GLU A 65 -0.89 -17.66 26.11
CA GLU A 65 -1.16 -17.12 27.44
C GLU A 65 -2.55 -17.53 27.97
N GLY A 66 -3.56 -17.61 27.10
CA GLY A 66 -4.89 -18.09 27.45
C GLY A 66 -4.91 -19.57 27.83
N ARG A 67 -4.11 -20.39 27.16
CA ARG A 67 -3.99 -21.84 27.44
C ARG A 67 -3.24 -22.11 28.74
N GLU A 68 -2.17 -21.38 29.03
CA GLU A 68 -1.39 -21.52 30.27
C GLU A 68 -2.17 -21.11 31.53
N ARG A 69 -2.99 -20.04 31.44
CA ARG A 69 -3.90 -19.63 32.52
C ARG A 69 -4.96 -20.68 32.84
N ASN A 70 -5.41 -21.44 31.85
CA ASN A 70 -6.41 -22.48 32.03
C ASN A 70 -5.83 -23.80 32.60
N HIS A 71 -4.52 -24.03 32.46
CA HIS A 71 -3.86 -25.25 32.95
C HIS A 71 -3.41 -25.15 34.42
N THR A 72 -3.06 -23.95 34.90
CA THR A 72 -2.59 -23.73 36.29
C THR A 72 -3.75 -23.57 37.29
N GLY A 73 -5.01 -23.65 36.83
CA GLY A 73 -6.22 -23.48 37.64
C GLY A 73 -6.91 -24.77 38.10
N HIS A 74 -6.29 -25.94 37.92
CA HIS A 74 -6.77 -27.24 38.41
C HIS A 74 -5.80 -27.81 39.44
#